data_AF-A0A972MJM6-F1
#
_entry.id   AF-A0A972MJM6-F1
#
_cell.length_a   1.000
_cell.length_b   1.000
_cell.length_c   1.000
_cell.angle_alpha   90.00
_cell.angle_beta   90.00
_cell.angle_gamma   90.00
#
_symmetry.space_group_name_H-M   'P 1'
#
loop_
_entity.id
_entity.type
_entity.pdbx_description
1 polymer ?
#
loop_
_entity_poly.entity_id
_entity_poly.type
_entity_poly.pdbx_seq_one_letter_code
_entity_poly.pdbx_strand_id
1 'polypeptide(L)'
;VVYIVDFSLKEEDLKTLLSVAKKVVIIDHHIGVKDLLEKLAKEYENLEYVFDNHHSGASLTWIYFYGEENIPDLIKYVEDKDIWTWKYGEITKYVNTYLILLTNQPDKIKELLNKDISEIIEKGKLLAEYTDYLINRFIEKAKETKLKIGEYIVRGFNTNLFQSEIGNILSTKFGEAVALFNISGDKVKFSFRSCEGQKPTALDLALILGGGGHKHAAGAVAFLKDFCNMIVLEEEE
;
A
#
# COMPACT_ATOMS: atom_id res chain seq x y z
N VAL A 1 -26.52 -6.45 0.39
CA VAL A 1 -25.36 -6.42 -0.52
C VAL A 1 -24.19 -5.94 0.30
N VAL A 2 -23.04 -6.58 0.17
CA VAL A 2 -21.80 -6.19 0.86
C VAL A 2 -20.83 -5.69 -0.18
N TYR A 3 -20.23 -4.53 0.05
CA TYR A 3 -19.16 -3.98 -0.78
C TYR A 3 -17.85 -4.09 -0.02
N ILE A 4 -16.83 -4.62 -0.67
CA ILE A 4 -15.45 -4.64 -0.20
C ILE A 4 -14.65 -3.84 -1.23
N VAL A 5 -13.98 -2.78 -0.78
CA VAL A 5 -13.28 -1.84 -1.65
C VAL A 5 -11.84 -1.69 -1.19
N ASP A 6 -10.90 -1.73 -2.15
CA ASP A 6 -9.46 -1.49 -1.95
C ASP A 6 -8.72 -2.51 -1.06
N PHE A 7 -9.37 -3.64 -0.76
CA PHE A 7 -8.75 -4.80 -0.15
C PHE A 7 -9.59 -6.05 -0.43
N SER A 8 -9.02 -7.22 -0.14
CA SER A 8 -9.74 -8.49 -0.21
C SER A 8 -9.53 -9.33 1.04
N LEU A 9 -10.55 -10.12 1.39
CA LEU A 9 -10.49 -11.07 2.49
C LEU A 9 -9.68 -12.32 2.08
N LYS A 10 -9.19 -13.07 3.07
CA LYS A 10 -8.65 -14.41 2.85
C LYS A 10 -9.74 -15.32 2.29
N GLU A 11 -9.36 -16.35 1.52
CA GLU A 11 -10.31 -17.25 0.85
C GLU A 11 -11.35 -17.84 1.82
N GLU A 12 -10.94 -18.27 3.01
CA GLU A 12 -11.84 -18.86 4.01
C GLU A 12 -12.87 -17.85 4.56
N ASP A 13 -12.42 -16.63 4.88
CA ASP A 13 -13.27 -15.55 5.36
C ASP A 13 -14.24 -15.09 4.27
N LEU A 14 -13.77 -15.01 3.02
CA LEU A 14 -14.60 -14.64 1.87
C LEU A 14 -15.67 -15.70 1.60
N LYS A 15 -15.34 -16.99 1.64
CA LYS A 15 -16.32 -18.09 1.53
C LYS A 15 -17.36 -18.02 2.64
N THR A 16 -16.92 -17.72 3.86
CA THR A 16 -17.83 -17.53 5.01
C THR A 16 -18.81 -16.39 4.74
N LEU A 17 -18.31 -15.24 4.27
CA LEU A 17 -19.15 -14.10 3.89
C LEU A 17 -20.14 -14.45 2.77
N LEU A 18 -19.68 -15.15 1.73
CA LEU A 18 -20.51 -15.56 0.59
C LEU A 18 -21.64 -16.51 0.98
N SER A 19 -21.46 -17.31 2.03
CA SER A 19 -22.49 -18.23 2.53
C SER A 19 -23.68 -17.53 3.19
N VAL A 20 -23.50 -16.29 3.66
CA VAL A 20 -24.52 -15.53 4.40
C VAL A 20 -25.00 -14.27 3.66
N ALA A 21 -24.17 -13.71 2.78
CA ALA A 21 -24.49 -12.48 2.07
C ALA A 21 -25.33 -12.75 0.82
N LYS A 22 -26.39 -11.95 0.63
CA LYS A 22 -27.21 -12.02 -0.60
C LYS A 22 -26.42 -11.71 -1.88
N LYS A 23 -25.44 -10.81 -1.80
CA LYS A 23 -24.54 -10.40 -2.89
C LYS A 23 -23.31 -9.76 -2.27
N VAL A 24 -22.13 -10.10 -2.79
CA VAL A 24 -20.85 -9.49 -2.45
C VAL A 24 -20.28 -8.86 -3.72
N VAL A 25 -19.83 -7.61 -3.63
CA VAL A 25 -19.13 -6.89 -4.69
C VAL A 25 -17.74 -6.55 -4.18
N ILE A 26 -16.70 -7.00 -4.88
CA ILE A 26 -15.31 -6.69 -4.56
C ILE A 26 -14.75 -5.78 -5.64
N ILE A 27 -14.22 -4.63 -5.25
CA ILE A 27 -13.58 -3.66 -6.13
C ILE A 27 -12.14 -3.50 -5.65
N ASP A 28 -11.18 -4.06 -6.39
CA ASP A 28 -9.81 -4.17 -5.93
C ASP A 28 -8.82 -4.08 -7.11
N HIS A 29 -7.58 -3.69 -6.82
CA HIS A 29 -6.51 -3.53 -7.80
C HIS A 29 -5.24 -4.32 -7.42
N HIS A 30 -5.19 -4.93 -6.24
CA HIS A 30 -4.04 -5.68 -5.77
C HIS A 30 -3.85 -6.98 -6.56
N ILE A 31 -2.79 -7.05 -7.38
CA ILE A 31 -2.55 -8.21 -8.27
C ILE A 31 -2.50 -9.55 -7.53
N GLY A 32 -2.07 -9.56 -6.27
CA GLY A 32 -1.99 -10.77 -5.45
C GLY A 32 -3.32 -11.48 -5.18
N VAL A 33 -4.47 -10.84 -5.43
CA VAL A 33 -5.80 -11.43 -5.17
C VAL A 33 -6.60 -11.73 -6.45
N LYS A 34 -6.11 -11.31 -7.61
CA LYS A 34 -6.83 -11.43 -8.89
C LYS A 34 -7.28 -12.87 -9.18
N ASP A 35 -6.36 -13.82 -9.15
CA ASP A 35 -6.64 -15.22 -9.49
C ASP A 35 -7.62 -15.86 -8.51
N LEU A 36 -7.55 -15.48 -7.23
CA LEU A 36 -8.49 -15.92 -6.20
C LEU A 36 -9.92 -15.40 -6.50
N LEU A 37 -10.05 -14.11 -6.80
CA LEU A 37 -11.34 -13.50 -7.12
C LEU A 37 -11.95 -14.11 -8.39
N GLU A 38 -11.14 -14.29 -9.44
CA GLU A 38 -11.55 -14.94 -10.69
C GLU A 38 -12.03 -16.38 -10.48
N LYS A 39 -11.36 -17.14 -9.62
CA LYS A 39 -11.77 -18.49 -9.25
C LYS A 39 -13.11 -18.46 -8.51
N LEU A 40 -13.23 -17.66 -7.45
CA LEU A 40 -14.43 -17.65 -6.61
C LEU A 40 -15.65 -17.10 -7.36
N ALA A 41 -15.48 -16.15 -8.27
CA ALA A 41 -16.59 -15.63 -9.07
C ALA A 41 -17.19 -16.67 -10.02
N LYS A 42 -16.44 -17.73 -10.38
CA LYS A 42 -16.96 -18.89 -11.13
C LYS A 42 -17.69 -19.89 -10.24
N GLU A 43 -17.35 -19.93 -8.96
CA GLU A 43 -17.93 -20.87 -7.97
C GLU A 43 -19.19 -20.29 -7.29
N TYR A 44 -19.27 -18.96 -7.15
CA TYR A 44 -20.31 -18.27 -6.38
C TYR A 44 -21.04 -17.23 -7.23
N GLU A 45 -22.28 -17.52 -7.62
CA GLU A 45 -23.12 -16.62 -8.42
C GLU A 45 -23.44 -15.28 -7.72
N ASN A 46 -23.35 -15.25 -6.39
CA ASN A 46 -23.55 -14.06 -5.58
C ASN A 46 -22.29 -13.20 -5.40
N LEU A 47 -21.18 -13.54 -6.06
CA LEU A 47 -19.94 -12.74 -6.09
C LEU A 47 -19.81 -12.00 -7.43
N GLU A 48 -19.69 -10.68 -7.34
CA GLU A 48 -19.23 -9.81 -8.42
C GLU A 48 -17.86 -9.25 -8.05
N TYR A 49 -16.92 -9.24 -8.99
CA TYR A 49 -15.61 -8.61 -8.78
C TYR A 49 -15.29 -7.65 -9.93
N VAL A 50 -14.66 -6.54 -9.58
CA VAL A 50 -14.13 -5.52 -10.48
C VAL A 50 -12.64 -5.41 -10.18
N PHE A 51 -11.82 -5.64 -11.20
CA PHE A 51 -10.38 -5.65 -11.05
C PHE A 51 -9.68 -4.91 -12.17
N ASP A 52 -8.84 -3.92 -11.81
CA ASP A 52 -7.86 -3.32 -12.71
C ASP A 52 -6.66 -2.78 -11.92
N ASN A 53 -5.46 -3.26 -12.23
CA ASN A 53 -4.23 -2.82 -11.58
C ASN A 53 -3.67 -1.50 -12.18
N HIS A 54 -4.33 -0.92 -13.19
CA HIS A 54 -4.00 0.41 -13.74
C HIS A 54 -4.80 1.54 -13.08
N HIS A 55 -5.72 1.20 -12.18
CA HIS A 55 -6.49 2.16 -11.41
C HIS A 55 -6.28 1.91 -9.92
N SER A 56 -6.43 2.96 -9.12
CA SER A 56 -6.49 2.82 -7.65
C SER A 56 -7.85 2.29 -7.21
N GLY A 57 -7.94 1.72 -6.01
CA GLY A 57 -9.23 1.33 -5.43
C GLY A 57 -10.22 2.51 -5.33
N ALA A 58 -9.73 3.72 -5.08
CA ALA A 58 -10.54 4.94 -5.06
C ALA A 58 -11.16 5.25 -6.44
N SER A 59 -10.35 5.23 -7.50
CA SER A 59 -10.83 5.43 -8.88
C SER A 59 -11.77 4.34 -9.34
N LEU A 60 -11.42 3.07 -9.12
CA LEU A 60 -12.27 1.94 -9.49
C LEU A 60 -13.63 2.02 -8.81
N THR A 61 -13.65 2.38 -7.52
CA THR A 61 -14.89 2.58 -6.78
C THR A 61 -15.71 3.71 -7.38
N TRP A 62 -15.08 4.83 -7.75
CA TRP A 62 -15.80 5.93 -8.41
C TRP A 62 -16.40 5.51 -9.75
N ILE A 63 -15.60 4.87 -10.61
CA ILE A 63 -15.99 4.40 -11.93
C ILE A 63 -17.18 3.44 -11.82
N TYR A 64 -17.14 2.52 -10.86
CA TYR A 64 -18.23 1.57 -10.64
C TYR A 64 -19.57 2.23 -10.34
N PHE A 65 -19.59 3.29 -9.52
CA PHE A 65 -20.83 3.94 -9.08
C PHE A 65 -21.29 5.10 -9.96
N TYR A 66 -20.35 5.80 -10.62
CA TYR A 66 -20.62 7.07 -11.29
C TYR A 66 -20.12 7.12 -12.75
N GLY A 67 -19.42 6.09 -13.23
CA GLY A 67 -18.82 6.04 -14.57
C GLY A 67 -17.49 6.81 -14.68
N GLU A 68 -16.83 6.65 -15.82
CA GLU A 68 -15.49 7.20 -16.08
C GLU A 68 -15.49 8.69 -16.46
N GLU A 69 -16.62 9.21 -16.95
CA GLU A 69 -16.66 10.54 -17.59
C GLU A 69 -16.40 11.69 -16.61
N ASN A 70 -16.67 11.50 -15.31
CA ASN A 70 -16.68 12.57 -14.31
C ASN A 70 -15.86 12.23 -13.06
N ILE A 71 -14.68 11.64 -13.22
CA ILE A 71 -13.78 11.37 -12.07
C ILE A 71 -13.25 12.72 -11.53
N PRO A 72 -13.45 13.02 -10.22
CA PRO A 72 -12.92 14.21 -9.56
C PRO A 72 -11.39 14.28 -9.67
N ASP A 73 -10.86 15.49 -9.86
CA ASP A 73 -9.40 15.68 -9.93
C ASP A 73 -8.71 15.20 -8.65
N LEU A 74 -9.35 15.38 -7.49
CA LEU A 74 -8.85 14.87 -6.22
C LEU A 74 -8.57 13.36 -6.25
N ILE A 75 -9.47 12.57 -6.86
CA ILE A 75 -9.31 11.11 -7.00
C ILE A 75 -8.19 10.79 -7.98
N LYS A 76 -8.02 11.57 -9.07
CA LYS A 76 -6.91 11.38 -10.03
C LYS A 76 -5.55 11.54 -9.36
N TYR A 77 -5.39 12.50 -8.44
CA TYR A 77 -4.14 12.66 -7.70
C TYR A 77 -3.92 11.56 -6.67
N VAL A 78 -4.99 11.08 -6.01
CA VAL A 78 -4.90 9.91 -5.12
C VAL A 78 -4.43 8.69 -5.91
N GLU A 79 -5.05 8.43 -7.07
CA GLU A 79 -4.64 7.37 -7.97
C GLU A 79 -3.17 7.49 -8.36
N ASP A 80 -2.76 8.68 -8.85
CA ASP A 80 -1.41 8.90 -9.35
C ASP A 80 -0.32 8.61 -8.30
N LYS A 81 -0.63 8.80 -7.00
CA LYS A 81 0.24 8.38 -5.90
C LYS A 81 0.14 6.89 -5.62
N ASP A 82 -1.07 6.37 -5.54
CA ASP A 82 -1.36 4.99 -5.13
C ASP A 82 -0.74 3.96 -6.08
N ILE A 83 -0.91 4.15 -7.40
CA ILE A 83 -0.28 3.30 -8.43
C ILE A 83 1.13 3.78 -8.81
N TRP A 84 1.66 4.79 -8.12
CA TRP A 84 3.04 5.28 -8.23
C TRP A 84 3.45 5.78 -9.63
N THR A 85 2.53 6.37 -10.39
CA THR A 85 2.79 6.86 -11.76
C THR A 85 3.42 8.26 -11.81
N TRP A 86 3.15 9.11 -10.82
CA TRP A 86 3.67 10.47 -10.71
C TRP A 86 3.46 11.35 -11.97
N LYS A 87 2.40 11.09 -12.74
CA LYS A 87 2.01 11.80 -13.95
C LYS A 87 1.83 13.30 -13.72
N TYR A 88 1.38 13.70 -12.52
CA TYR A 88 1.19 15.12 -12.17
C TYR A 88 2.30 15.68 -11.27
N GLY A 89 3.39 14.94 -11.08
CA GLY A 89 4.58 15.37 -10.35
C GLY A 89 4.28 15.89 -8.94
N GLU A 90 4.80 17.07 -8.63
CA GLU A 90 4.66 17.69 -7.30
C GLU A 90 3.21 17.97 -6.90
N ILE A 91 2.28 18.16 -7.84
CA ILE A 91 0.86 18.37 -7.50
C ILE A 91 0.30 17.12 -6.80
N THR A 92 0.58 15.94 -7.35
CA THR A 92 0.22 14.66 -6.72
C THR A 92 0.79 14.56 -5.32
N LYS A 93 2.06 14.93 -5.15
CA LYS A 93 2.72 14.94 -3.84
C LYS A 93 2.01 15.86 -2.85
N TYR A 94 1.76 17.11 -3.23
CA TYR A 94 1.18 18.12 -2.36
C TYR A 94 -0.24 17.75 -1.93
N VAL A 95 -1.07 17.36 -2.90
CA VAL A 95 -2.46 16.95 -2.64
C VAL A 95 -2.48 15.79 -1.65
N ASN A 96 -1.75 14.71 -1.93
CA ASN A 96 -1.75 13.54 -1.05
C ASN A 96 -1.13 13.81 0.33
N THR A 97 -0.11 14.68 0.40
CA THR A 97 0.49 15.08 1.69
C THR A 97 -0.49 15.87 2.53
N TYR A 98 -1.33 16.71 1.92
CA TYR A 98 -2.40 17.38 2.66
C TYR A 98 -3.50 16.40 3.10
N LEU A 99 -3.93 15.50 2.21
CA LEU A 99 -5.01 14.55 2.48
C LEU A 99 -4.73 13.62 3.67
N ILE A 100 -3.46 13.36 4.00
CA ILE A 100 -3.10 12.54 5.17
C ILE A 100 -3.65 13.12 6.49
N LEU A 101 -3.79 14.45 6.59
CA LEU A 101 -4.37 15.14 7.75
C LEU A 101 -5.89 14.90 7.88
N LEU A 102 -6.51 14.41 6.82
CA LEU A 102 -7.93 14.10 6.72
C LEU A 102 -8.22 12.60 6.81
N THR A 103 -7.22 11.80 7.20
CA THR A 103 -7.40 10.36 7.47
C THR A 103 -8.57 10.15 8.45
N ASN A 104 -9.44 9.18 8.13
CA ASN A 104 -10.66 8.86 8.88
C ASN A 104 -11.67 10.03 8.99
N GLN A 105 -11.67 10.98 8.05
CA GLN A 105 -12.62 12.10 8.00
C GLN A 105 -13.36 12.14 6.65
N PRO A 106 -14.20 11.13 6.34
CA PRO A 106 -14.85 10.99 5.03
C PRO A 106 -15.75 12.18 4.66
N ASP A 107 -16.42 12.81 5.63
CA ASP A 107 -17.27 13.98 5.37
C ASP A 107 -16.45 15.17 4.84
N LYS A 108 -15.25 15.39 5.39
CA LYS A 108 -14.34 16.44 4.91
C LYS A 108 -13.82 16.11 3.51
N ILE A 109 -13.45 14.85 3.25
CA ILE A 109 -13.03 14.42 1.91
C ILE A 109 -14.15 14.66 0.90
N LYS A 110 -15.40 14.30 1.25
CA LYS A 110 -16.58 14.47 0.41
C LYS A 110 -16.79 15.94 0.01
N GLU A 111 -16.59 16.88 0.93
CA GLU A 111 -16.68 18.31 0.64
C GLU A 111 -15.61 18.80 -0.35
N LEU A 112 -14.46 18.12 -0.45
CA LEU A 112 -13.35 18.51 -1.32
C LEU A 112 -13.47 17.95 -2.74
N LEU A 113 -14.24 16.87 -2.96
CA LEU A 113 -14.31 16.19 -4.25
C LEU A 113 -14.65 17.12 -5.42
N ASN A 114 -15.52 18.12 -5.21
CA ASN A 114 -15.97 19.04 -6.26
C ASN A 114 -15.47 20.47 -6.07
N LYS A 115 -14.43 20.68 -5.25
CA LYS A 115 -13.86 22.00 -5.00
C LYS A 115 -12.58 22.21 -5.80
N ASP A 116 -12.29 23.48 -6.04
CA ASP A 116 -10.97 23.89 -6.52
C ASP A 116 -9.90 23.43 -5.52
N ILE A 117 -8.89 22.74 -6.02
CA ILE A 117 -7.81 22.14 -5.23
C ILE A 117 -6.65 23.10 -4.97
N SER A 118 -6.70 24.34 -5.47
CA SER A 118 -5.61 25.32 -5.33
C SER A 118 -5.18 25.52 -3.87
N GLU A 119 -6.14 25.60 -2.94
CA GLU A 119 -5.84 25.72 -1.50
C GLU A 119 -5.20 24.45 -0.93
N ILE A 120 -5.61 23.28 -1.43
CA ILE A 120 -5.03 21.97 -1.04
C ILE A 120 -3.57 21.91 -1.50
N ILE A 121 -3.28 22.34 -2.73
CA ILE A 121 -1.93 22.38 -3.30
C ILE A 121 -1.02 23.30 -2.46
N GLU A 122 -1.48 24.51 -2.14
CA GLU A 122 -0.68 25.49 -1.39
C GLU A 122 -0.31 24.96 0.00
N LYS A 123 -1.30 24.46 0.75
CA LYS A 123 -1.09 23.88 2.08
C LYS A 123 -0.25 22.60 2.01
N GLY A 124 -0.51 21.78 1.00
CA GLY A 124 0.20 20.53 0.74
C GLY A 124 1.69 20.73 0.45
N LYS A 125 2.06 21.82 -0.24
CA LYS A 125 3.45 22.14 -0.56
C LYS A 125 4.31 22.33 0.69
N LEU A 126 3.88 23.19 1.62
CA LEU A 126 4.65 23.42 2.85
C LEU A 126 4.79 22.15 3.69
N LEU A 127 3.73 21.33 3.75
CA LEU A 127 3.76 20.03 4.43
C LEU A 127 4.71 19.05 3.72
N ALA A 128 4.75 19.07 2.39
CA ALA A 128 5.64 18.21 1.61
C ALA A 128 7.11 18.58 1.82
N GLU A 129 7.46 19.86 1.85
CA GLU A 129 8.82 20.33 2.15
C GLU A 129 9.28 19.87 3.54
N TYR A 130 8.41 19.97 4.54
CA TYR A 130 8.71 19.46 5.89
C TYR A 130 8.82 17.93 5.92
N THR A 131 7.95 17.23 5.19
CA THR A 131 7.98 15.77 5.07
C THR A 131 9.28 15.29 4.41
N ASP A 132 9.73 15.94 3.34
CA ASP A 132 11.01 15.66 2.68
C ASP A 132 12.19 15.83 3.63
N TYR A 133 12.18 16.90 4.44
CA TYR A 133 13.21 17.12 5.44
C TYR A 133 13.29 15.94 6.44
N LEU A 134 12.14 15.45 6.92
CA LEU A 134 12.08 14.30 7.82
C LEU A 134 12.58 13.00 7.16
N ILE A 135 12.15 12.76 5.92
CA ILE A 135 12.58 11.60 5.13
C ILE A 135 14.09 11.63 4.93
N ASN A 136 14.65 12.75 4.46
CA ASN A 136 16.09 12.87 4.21
C ASN A 136 16.91 12.67 5.49
N ARG A 137 16.47 13.27 6.60
CA ARG A 137 17.10 13.09 7.91
C ARG A 137 17.07 11.62 8.38
N PHE A 138 16.00 10.89 8.06
CA PHE A 138 15.94 9.45 8.32
C PHE A 138 16.97 8.72 7.45
N ILE A 139 16.95 8.93 6.13
CA ILE A 139 17.84 8.26 5.17
C ILE A 139 19.32 8.45 5.50
N GLU A 140 19.72 9.63 5.96
CA GLU A 140 21.10 9.94 6.37
C GLU A 140 21.58 9.15 7.59
N LYS A 141 20.67 8.82 8.51
CA LYS A 141 21.00 8.27 9.84
C LYS A 141 20.60 6.81 10.02
N ALA A 142 19.68 6.33 9.19
CA ALA A 142 19.11 5.01 9.33
C ALA A 142 20.21 3.96 9.17
N LYS A 143 20.26 3.04 10.13
CA LYS A 143 21.08 1.83 10.06
C LYS A 143 20.17 0.66 9.78
N GLU A 144 20.62 -0.24 8.92
CA GLU A 144 19.88 -1.45 8.63
C GLU A 144 19.94 -2.46 9.78
N THR A 145 18.91 -3.29 9.84
CA THR A 145 18.88 -4.56 10.54
C THR A 145 18.80 -5.65 9.47
N LYS A 146 19.75 -6.58 9.42
CA LYS A 146 19.69 -7.69 8.47
C LYS A 146 18.60 -8.68 8.92
N LEU A 147 17.67 -9.00 8.03
CA LEU A 147 16.54 -9.88 8.32
C LEU A 147 16.58 -11.09 7.39
N LYS A 148 16.51 -12.29 7.96
CA LYS A 148 16.33 -13.54 7.21
C LYS A 148 14.84 -13.79 6.98
N ILE A 149 14.39 -13.63 5.74
CA ILE A 149 13.01 -13.85 5.30
C ILE A 149 13.00 -14.97 4.27
N GLY A 150 12.59 -16.17 4.68
CA GLY A 150 12.77 -17.38 3.88
C GLY A 150 14.25 -17.68 3.66
N GLU A 151 14.66 -17.76 2.40
CA GLU A 151 16.05 -17.93 2.00
C GLU A 151 16.82 -16.61 1.82
N TYR A 152 16.12 -15.47 1.85
CA TYR A 152 16.71 -14.16 1.56
C TYR A 152 17.22 -13.45 2.81
N ILE A 153 18.31 -12.71 2.67
CA ILE A 153 18.74 -11.70 3.65
C ILE A 153 18.33 -10.33 3.12
N VAL A 154 17.49 -9.62 3.88
CA VAL A 154 16.86 -8.36 3.48
C VAL A 154 17.31 -7.25 4.42
N ARG A 155 17.63 -6.06 3.89
CA ARG A 155 17.89 -4.87 4.70
C ARG A 155 16.59 -4.34 5.29
N GLY A 156 16.46 -4.46 6.60
CA GLY A 156 15.36 -3.95 7.40
C GLY A 156 15.65 -2.56 7.97
N PHE A 157 14.67 -1.67 7.97
CA PHE A 157 14.77 -0.34 8.57
C PHE A 157 13.59 -0.06 9.48
N ASN A 158 13.85 0.30 10.73
CA ASN A 158 12.81 0.57 11.72
C ASN A 158 12.21 1.96 11.51
N THR A 159 10.99 2.01 10.97
CA THR A 159 10.20 3.25 10.84
C THR A 159 8.71 2.92 10.75
N ASN A 160 7.90 3.74 11.40
CA ASN A 160 6.44 3.72 11.29
C ASN A 160 5.89 4.85 10.40
N LEU A 161 6.76 5.66 9.79
CA LEU A 161 6.38 6.80 8.95
C LEU A 161 7.01 6.69 7.56
N PHE A 162 6.30 7.21 6.55
CA PHE A 162 6.77 7.39 5.16
C PHE A 162 7.37 6.12 4.53
N GLN A 163 6.80 4.95 4.83
CA GLN A 163 7.36 3.66 4.40
C GLN A 163 7.48 3.55 2.88
N SER A 164 6.54 4.15 2.13
CA SER A 164 6.57 4.15 0.67
C SER A 164 7.74 4.96 0.13
N GLU A 165 7.87 6.21 0.57
CA GLU A 165 8.88 7.14 0.11
C GLU A 165 10.29 6.70 0.57
N ILE A 166 10.46 6.40 1.86
CA ILE A 166 11.73 5.91 2.43
C ILE A 166 12.13 4.60 1.76
N GLY A 167 11.20 3.66 1.61
CA GLY A 167 11.49 2.36 1.03
C GLY A 167 11.87 2.42 -0.44
N ASN A 168 11.19 3.26 -1.23
CA ASN A 168 11.57 3.47 -2.62
C ASN A 168 12.99 4.07 -2.74
N ILE A 169 13.32 5.06 -1.90
CA ILE A 169 14.66 5.68 -1.88
C ILE A 169 15.73 4.64 -1.52
N LEU A 170 15.52 3.87 -0.44
CA LEU A 170 16.48 2.87 0.02
C LEU A 170 16.63 1.72 -0.96
N SER A 171 15.53 1.20 -1.51
CA SER A 171 15.57 0.14 -2.51
C SER A 171 16.29 0.57 -3.78
N THR A 172 16.06 1.81 -4.25
CA THR A 172 16.80 2.40 -5.38
C THR A 172 18.28 2.52 -5.04
N LYS A 173 18.62 3.04 -3.84
CA LYS A 173 20.00 3.26 -3.39
C LYS A 173 20.81 1.97 -3.32
N PHE A 174 20.22 0.89 -2.80
CA PHE A 174 20.91 -0.38 -2.62
C PHE A 174 20.79 -1.33 -3.82
N GLY A 175 19.86 -1.06 -4.74
CA GLY A 175 19.64 -1.92 -5.90
C GLY A 175 18.96 -3.26 -5.56
N GLU A 176 18.32 -3.37 -4.41
CA GLU A 176 17.64 -4.57 -3.92
C GLU A 176 16.34 -4.24 -3.18
N ALA A 177 15.54 -5.27 -2.90
CA ALA A 177 14.35 -5.12 -2.07
C ALA A 177 14.72 -4.80 -0.61
N VAL A 178 13.94 -3.92 0.03
CA VAL A 178 14.13 -3.53 1.43
C VAL A 178 12.86 -3.75 2.23
N ALA A 179 13.01 -3.94 3.54
CA ALA A 179 11.92 -4.07 4.49
C ALA A 179 11.87 -2.84 5.41
N LEU A 180 10.73 -2.16 5.47
CA LEU A 180 10.45 -1.14 6.47
C LEU A 180 9.61 -1.82 7.52
N PHE A 181 9.99 -1.72 8.78
CA PHE A 181 9.27 -2.41 9.84
C PHE A 181 9.02 -1.52 11.04
N ASN A 182 7.96 -1.81 11.78
CA ASN A 182 7.75 -1.24 13.11
C ASN A 182 7.10 -2.26 14.04
N ILE A 183 7.54 -2.26 15.29
CA ILE A 183 6.96 -3.09 16.35
C ILE A 183 5.68 -2.40 16.86
N SER A 184 4.61 -3.17 17.05
CA SER A 184 3.32 -2.72 17.55
C SER A 184 2.73 -3.80 18.44
N GLY A 185 2.95 -3.68 19.75
CA GLY A 185 2.57 -4.71 20.71
C GLY A 185 3.34 -6.01 20.46
N ASP A 186 2.61 -7.12 20.30
CA ASP A 186 3.13 -8.45 20.01
C ASP A 186 3.31 -8.74 18.52
N LYS A 187 3.16 -7.72 17.66
CA LYS A 187 3.25 -7.83 16.20
C LYS A 187 4.29 -6.88 15.61
N VAL A 188 4.83 -7.27 14.47
CA VAL A 188 5.70 -6.44 13.63
C VAL A 188 5.04 -6.28 12.28
N LYS A 189 4.80 -5.03 11.90
CA LYS A 189 4.28 -4.69 10.57
C LYS A 189 5.46 -4.50 9.63
N PHE A 190 5.37 -5.09 8.45
CA PHE A 190 6.34 -4.94 7.38
C PHE A 190 5.71 -4.22 6.20
N SER A 191 6.47 -3.33 5.61
CA SER A 191 6.22 -2.71 4.30
C SER A 191 7.45 -2.95 3.45
N PHE A 192 7.34 -3.81 2.44
CA PHE A 192 8.41 -4.13 1.52
C PHE A 192 8.39 -3.20 0.31
N ARG A 193 9.55 -2.74 -0.13
CA ARG A 193 9.71 -1.97 -1.37
C ARG A 193 10.81 -2.58 -2.21
N SER A 194 10.57 -2.63 -3.52
CA SER A 194 11.52 -3.07 -4.54
C SER A 194 11.30 -2.22 -5.80
N CYS A 195 12.27 -2.18 -6.70
CA CYS A 195 12.15 -1.53 -8.01
C CYS A 195 12.08 -2.55 -9.15
N GLU A 196 11.71 -2.10 -10.35
CA GLU A 196 11.65 -2.97 -11.53
C GLU A 196 13.03 -3.61 -11.81
N GLY A 197 13.02 -4.88 -12.21
CA GLY A 197 14.23 -5.67 -12.43
C GLY A 197 14.88 -6.26 -11.16
N GLN A 198 14.46 -5.88 -9.95
CA GLN A 198 15.00 -6.45 -8.71
C GLN A 198 14.31 -7.79 -8.35
N LYS A 199 15.09 -8.70 -7.76
CA LYS A 199 14.60 -9.97 -7.17
C LYS A 199 15.30 -10.25 -5.84
N PRO A 200 14.60 -10.82 -4.82
CA PRO A 200 13.15 -11.03 -4.78
C PRO A 200 12.38 -9.70 -4.88
N THR A 201 11.14 -9.74 -5.36
CA THR A 201 10.26 -8.57 -5.37
C THR A 201 9.66 -8.32 -3.98
N ALA A 202 9.07 -7.15 -3.77
CA ALA A 202 8.37 -6.84 -2.52
C ALA A 202 7.23 -7.84 -2.25
N LEU A 203 6.50 -8.24 -3.30
CA LEU A 203 5.43 -9.24 -3.18
C LEU A 203 5.97 -10.62 -2.82
N ASP A 204 7.09 -11.05 -3.41
CA ASP A 204 7.72 -12.34 -3.07
C ASP A 204 8.04 -12.42 -1.58
N LEU A 205 8.62 -11.35 -1.02
CA LEU A 205 8.94 -11.26 0.42
C LEU A 205 7.67 -11.24 1.30
N ALA A 206 6.65 -10.50 0.89
CA ALA A 206 5.40 -10.41 1.64
C ALA A 206 4.68 -11.77 1.69
N LEU A 207 4.63 -12.50 0.57
CA LEU A 207 3.98 -13.81 0.46
C LEU A 207 4.62 -14.85 1.38
N ILE A 208 5.95 -14.83 1.56
CA ILE A 208 6.67 -15.71 2.51
C ILE A 208 6.14 -15.53 3.94
N LEU A 209 5.76 -14.31 4.32
CA LEU A 209 5.21 -13.98 5.63
C LEU A 209 3.67 -14.04 5.68
N GLY A 210 3.02 -14.58 4.64
CA GLY A 210 1.55 -14.66 4.54
C GLY A 210 0.86 -13.31 4.31
N GLY A 211 1.61 -12.33 3.81
CA GLY A 211 1.13 -11.01 3.39
C GLY A 211 0.71 -10.96 1.92
N GLY A 212 0.67 -9.75 1.36
CA GLY A 212 0.28 -9.51 -0.03
C GLY A 212 0.42 -8.03 -0.43
N GLY A 213 0.03 -7.72 -1.66
CA GLY A 213 0.04 -6.36 -2.21
C GLY A 213 0.40 -6.33 -3.70
N HIS A 214 1.03 -5.24 -4.14
CA HIS A 214 1.58 -5.12 -5.49
C HIS A 214 2.98 -5.71 -5.58
N LYS A 215 3.39 -6.08 -6.80
CA LYS A 215 4.72 -6.63 -7.11
C LYS A 215 5.85 -5.86 -6.42
N HIS A 216 5.81 -4.53 -6.46
CA HIS A 216 6.89 -3.66 -5.96
C HIS A 216 6.58 -2.92 -4.65
N ALA A 217 5.36 -3.06 -4.13
CA ALA A 217 4.92 -2.50 -2.86
C ALA A 217 3.93 -3.46 -2.19
N ALA A 218 4.40 -4.17 -1.17
CA ALA A 218 3.62 -5.19 -0.47
C ALA A 218 3.84 -5.11 1.04
N GLY A 219 2.94 -5.71 1.80
CA GLY A 219 2.98 -5.68 3.26
C GLY A 219 2.69 -7.04 3.88
N ALA A 220 3.19 -7.24 5.10
CA ALA A 220 2.93 -8.42 5.89
C ALA A 220 2.92 -8.07 7.39
N VAL A 221 2.42 -8.99 8.21
CA VAL A 221 2.47 -8.88 9.67
C VAL A 221 2.99 -10.20 10.23
N ALA A 222 4.00 -10.13 11.09
CA ALA A 222 4.51 -11.28 11.83
C ALA A 222 4.34 -11.05 13.34
N PHE A 223 4.40 -12.12 14.14
CA PHE A 223 4.52 -11.97 15.59
C PHE A 223 5.93 -11.48 15.95
N LEU A 224 6.03 -10.71 17.04
CA LEU A 224 7.30 -10.17 17.52
C LEU A 224 8.33 -11.27 17.80
N LYS A 225 7.88 -12.41 18.35
CA LYS A 225 8.75 -13.56 18.58
C LYS A 225 9.38 -14.08 17.28
N ASP A 226 8.61 -14.16 16.22
CA ASP A 226 9.10 -14.65 14.93
C ASP A 226 10.05 -13.64 14.30
N PHE A 227 9.74 -12.34 14.40
CA PHE A 227 10.64 -11.28 13.98
C PHE A 227 11.99 -11.33 14.69
N CYS A 228 12.03 -11.55 16.01
CA CYS A 228 13.29 -11.71 16.74
C CYS A 228 14.15 -12.84 16.18
N ASN A 229 13.52 -13.95 15.73
CA ASN A 229 14.23 -15.06 15.09
C ASN A 229 14.69 -14.76 13.66
N MET A 230 14.12 -13.73 13.00
CA MET A 230 14.55 -13.28 11.67
C MET A 230 15.80 -12.42 11.73
N ILE A 231 16.12 -11.77 12.86
CA ILE A 231 17.26 -10.86 12.95
C ILE A 231 18.57 -11.65 12.81
N VAL A 232 19.39 -11.28 11.84
CA VAL A 232 20.75 -11.79 11.68
C VAL A 232 21.68 -10.89 12.48
N LEU A 233 22.08 -11.37 13.65
CA LEU A 233 23.10 -10.72 14.45
C LEU A 233 24.48 -11.09 13.87
N GLU A 234 25.32 -10.10 13.63
CA GLU A 234 26.73 -10.36 13.42
C GLU A 234 27.30 -10.79 14.78
N GLU A 235 28.00 -11.93 14.83
CA GLU A 235 28.74 -12.30 16.04
C GLU A 235 29.79 -11.20 16.28
N GLU A 236 29.77 -10.58 17.45
CA GLU A 236 30.82 -9.64 17.84
C GLU A 236 32.13 -10.45 17.91
N GLU A 237 33.09 -10.12 17.03
CA GLU A 237 34.49 -10.57 17.15
C GLU A 237 35.17 -10.00 18.41
#